data_AF-A0A8S3UZW1-F1
#
_entry.id   AF-A0A8S3UZW1-F1
#
_cell.length_a   1.000
_cell.length_b   1.000
_cell.length_c   1.000
_cell.angle_alpha   90.00
_cell.angle_beta   90.00
_cell.angle_gamma   90.00
#
_symmetry.space_group_name_H-M   'P 1'
#
loop_
_entity.id
_entity.type
_entity.pdbx_description
1 polymer ?
#
loop_
_entity_poly.entity_id
_entity_poly.type
_entity_poly.pdbx_seq_one_letter_code
_entity_poly.pdbx_strand_id
1 'polypeptide(L)'
;MTKYVLTTHGRFDLIQLPMWRSTSSFCNSPWIIMMNRTGMIKEDLWSSDIDNDSQSIMTAKLFPVFHATENVGLKEILWLQGQTEDKDGSILKRWRSSWRLSLQDILDLVNIEEEFQWKRQLFYDVCQRNIEDGLKEKKNIGFRSIYTSAVIDGFADDILKTLDEVAANSEGEPGVTARTLANIADVLGCMGGAQGGLRSGPAANKSWAKAFHLLEIGDLKNGIAALAKERSRWLSRPDLCIRAARHYEGAASILIRHAVKTVKEVSR
;
A
#
# COMPACT_ATOMS: atom_id res chain seq x y z
N MET A 1 -9.87 9.62 17.74
CA MET A 1 -8.48 10.06 17.99
C MET A 1 -7.61 8.82 17.90
N THR A 2 -6.76 8.71 16.88
CA THR A 2 -5.86 7.55 16.72
C THR A 2 -4.77 7.62 17.79
N LYS A 3 -4.66 6.59 18.63
CA LYS A 3 -3.56 6.48 19.61
C LYS A 3 -2.50 5.55 19.06
N TYR A 4 -1.26 6.01 19.04
CA TYR A 4 -0.11 5.20 18.66
C TYR A 4 0.53 4.62 19.93
N VAL A 5 0.85 3.33 19.90
CA VAL A 5 1.62 2.67 20.96
C VAL A 5 3.04 2.51 20.46
N LEU A 6 4.01 3.05 21.21
CA LEU A 6 5.42 2.85 20.91
C LEU A 6 5.88 1.55 21.58
N THR A 7 6.47 0.66 20.80
CA THR A 7 7.04 -0.61 21.27
C THR A 7 8.50 -0.70 20.92
N THR A 8 9.28 -1.47 21.69
CA THR A 8 10.68 -1.77 21.40
C THR A 8 10.99 -3.21 21.81
N HIS A 9 11.88 -3.85 21.07
CA HIS A 9 12.60 -5.06 21.47
C HIS A 9 13.91 -5.11 20.68
N GLY A 10 14.87 -5.87 21.17
CA GLY A 10 16.16 -6.08 20.56
C GLY A 10 16.09 -7.03 19.37
N ARG A 11 16.96 -6.80 18.38
CA ARG A 11 17.08 -7.66 17.19
C ARG A 11 17.29 -9.14 17.51
N PHE A 12 17.95 -9.45 18.62
CA PHE A 12 18.30 -10.82 19.02
C PHE A 12 17.40 -11.35 20.13
N ASP A 13 16.38 -10.59 20.53
CA ASP A 13 15.44 -11.03 21.55
C ASP A 13 14.47 -12.07 20.97
N LEU A 14 14.31 -13.17 21.69
CA LEU A 14 13.29 -14.18 21.39
C LEU A 14 12.02 -13.83 22.17
N ILE A 15 11.07 -13.18 21.49
CA ILE A 15 9.90 -12.51 22.10
C ILE A 15 9.05 -13.45 22.97
N GLN A 16 8.93 -14.72 22.58
CA GLN A 16 8.13 -15.73 23.28
C GLN A 16 8.96 -16.60 24.24
N LEU A 17 10.27 -16.38 24.36
CA LEU A 17 11.11 -17.20 25.23
C LEU A 17 10.82 -16.87 26.71
N PRO A 18 10.54 -17.87 27.56
CA PRO A 18 10.28 -17.63 28.98
C PRO A 18 11.45 -16.90 29.65
N MET A 19 11.14 -15.92 30.51
CA MET A 19 12.10 -15.06 31.19
C MET A 19 13.14 -15.85 31.99
N TRP A 20 12.75 -16.99 32.59
CA TRP A 20 13.63 -17.80 33.43
C TRP A 20 14.76 -18.48 32.63
N ARG A 21 14.65 -18.55 31.30
CA ARG A 21 15.71 -19.07 30.43
C ARG A 21 16.87 -18.07 30.41
N SER A 22 18.09 -18.57 30.62
CA SER A 22 19.31 -17.74 30.67
C SER A 22 19.59 -16.95 29.38
N THR A 23 19.07 -17.42 28.24
CA THR A 23 19.18 -16.74 26.94
C THR A 23 18.06 -15.74 26.67
N SER A 24 17.10 -15.59 27.58
CA SER A 24 16.01 -14.61 27.44
C SER A 24 16.52 -13.21 27.77
N SER A 25 16.28 -12.29 26.86
CA SER A 25 16.72 -10.90 26.93
C SER A 25 15.60 -9.96 26.49
N PHE A 26 15.71 -8.70 26.91
CA PHE A 26 14.90 -7.60 26.44
C PHE A 26 15.80 -6.42 26.08
N CYS A 27 15.59 -5.83 24.90
CA CYS A 27 16.47 -4.87 24.26
C CYS A 27 17.93 -5.39 24.15
N ASN A 28 18.09 -6.68 23.81
CA ASN A 28 19.38 -7.40 23.77
C ASN A 28 20.13 -7.43 25.11
N SER A 29 19.46 -7.14 26.23
CA SER A 29 20.02 -7.21 27.57
C SER A 29 19.33 -8.32 28.38
N PRO A 30 20.07 -9.23 29.04
CA PRO A 30 19.47 -10.24 29.91
C PRO A 30 18.51 -9.60 30.92
N TRP A 31 17.36 -10.26 31.16
CA TRP A 31 16.31 -9.72 32.04
C TRP A 31 16.84 -9.26 33.40
N ILE A 32 17.72 -10.04 34.02
CA ILE A 32 18.31 -9.70 35.32
C ILE A 32 19.08 -8.38 35.28
N ILE A 33 19.84 -8.12 34.21
CA ILE A 33 20.63 -6.89 34.05
C ILE A 33 19.68 -5.71 33.83
N MET A 34 18.69 -5.90 32.96
CA MET A 34 17.70 -4.87 32.64
C MET A 34 16.85 -4.50 33.87
N MET A 35 16.36 -5.48 34.63
CA MET A 35 15.58 -5.28 35.85
C MET A 35 16.41 -4.62 36.96
N ASN A 36 17.66 -5.04 37.15
CA ASN A 36 18.56 -4.39 38.10
C ASN A 36 18.83 -2.92 37.74
N ARG A 37 19.01 -2.61 36.45
CA ARG A 37 19.23 -1.23 35.98
C ARG A 37 18.01 -0.35 36.17
N THR A 38 16.82 -0.90 35.92
CA THR A 38 15.56 -0.15 35.92
C THR A 38 14.85 -0.14 37.27
N GLY A 39 15.21 -1.05 38.18
CA GLY A 39 14.50 -1.23 39.45
C GLY A 39 13.12 -1.90 39.30
N MET A 40 12.81 -2.45 38.12
CA MET A 40 11.59 -3.22 37.89
C MET A 40 11.64 -4.56 38.58
N ILE A 41 10.50 -4.99 39.12
CA ILE A 41 10.30 -6.34 39.67
C ILE A 41 9.37 -7.13 38.77
N LYS A 42 9.30 -8.44 39.00
CA LYS A 42 8.54 -9.36 38.16
C LYS A 42 7.05 -9.03 38.17
N GLU A 43 6.54 -8.65 39.33
CA GLU A 43 5.14 -8.31 39.58
C GLU A 43 4.75 -6.99 38.91
N ASP A 44 5.73 -6.16 38.51
CA ASP A 44 5.43 -5.00 37.68
C ASP A 44 5.05 -5.42 36.25
N LEU A 45 5.61 -6.54 35.76
CA LEU A 45 5.57 -6.94 34.35
C LEU A 45 4.45 -7.94 34.05
N TRP A 46 4.19 -8.86 34.98
CA TRP A 46 3.17 -9.89 34.83
C TRP A 46 2.28 -9.95 36.06
N SER A 47 0.99 -10.16 35.83
CA SER A 47 0.03 -10.47 36.87
C SER A 47 0.30 -11.87 37.47
N SER A 48 -0.14 -12.11 38.70
CA SER A 48 0.14 -13.35 39.44
C SER A 48 -0.52 -14.60 38.84
N ASP A 49 -1.46 -14.44 37.92
CA ASP A 49 -2.15 -15.51 37.19
C ASP A 49 -1.35 -16.03 35.98
N ILE A 50 -0.32 -15.31 35.51
CA ILE A 50 0.47 -15.74 34.36
C ILE A 50 1.51 -16.78 34.78
N ASP A 51 1.40 -17.97 34.21
CA ASP A 51 2.34 -19.07 34.44
C ASP A 51 3.79 -18.70 34.08
N ASN A 52 4.75 -19.28 34.80
CA ASN A 52 6.17 -18.98 34.61
C ASN A 52 6.69 -19.28 33.20
N ASP A 53 6.14 -20.28 32.51
CA ASP A 53 6.51 -20.59 31.13
C ASP A 53 5.87 -19.62 30.12
N SER A 54 4.86 -18.86 30.53
CA SER A 54 4.23 -17.84 29.69
C SER A 54 4.79 -16.43 29.91
N GLN A 55 5.61 -16.23 30.96
CA GLN A 55 6.24 -14.94 31.26
C GLN A 55 7.38 -14.65 30.29
N SER A 56 7.09 -13.89 29.24
CA SER A 56 8.02 -13.54 28.17
C SER A 56 7.85 -12.07 27.76
N ILE A 57 8.65 -11.57 26.81
CA ILE A 57 8.48 -10.21 26.26
C ILE A 57 7.06 -10.05 25.69
N MET A 58 6.51 -11.12 25.09
CA MET A 58 5.17 -11.13 24.51
C MET A 58 4.10 -10.71 25.53
N THR A 59 4.20 -11.22 26.76
CA THR A 59 3.17 -11.07 27.80
C THR A 59 3.49 -9.99 28.83
N ALA A 60 4.72 -9.49 28.86
CA ALA A 60 5.16 -8.46 29.80
C ALA A 60 4.50 -7.10 29.51
N LYS A 61 3.89 -6.48 30.52
CA LYS A 61 3.24 -5.14 30.44
C LYS A 61 4.28 -4.03 30.39
N LEU A 62 5.00 -3.92 29.29
CA LEU A 62 6.15 -3.04 29.12
C LEU A 62 5.78 -1.64 28.61
N PHE A 63 4.73 -1.52 27.78
CA PHE A 63 4.53 -0.33 26.95
C PHE A 63 3.44 0.58 27.55
N PRO A 64 3.80 1.73 28.12
CA PRO A 64 2.81 2.66 28.68
C PRO A 64 2.03 3.34 27.56
N VAL A 65 0.71 3.36 27.70
CA VAL A 65 -0.23 3.94 26.71
C VAL A 65 -1.04 5.11 27.26
N PHE A 66 -1.08 5.24 28.59
CA PHE A 66 -1.82 6.30 29.25
C PHE A 66 -1.31 6.52 30.68
N HIS A 67 -1.23 7.79 31.08
CA HIS A 67 -1.04 8.22 32.46
C HIS A 67 -2.01 9.37 32.75
N ALA A 68 -2.51 9.46 33.98
CA ALA A 68 -3.60 10.39 34.32
C ALA A 68 -3.18 11.87 34.21
N THR A 69 -1.92 12.18 34.48
CA THR A 69 -1.43 13.57 34.63
C THR A 69 -0.22 13.91 33.78
N GLU A 70 0.41 12.93 33.13
CA GLU A 70 1.69 13.12 32.43
C GLU A 70 1.64 12.44 31.07
N ASN A 71 2.48 12.88 30.14
CA ASN A 71 2.66 12.20 28.86
C ASN A 71 3.62 11.01 29.03
N VAL A 72 3.32 9.91 28.35
CA VAL A 72 4.11 8.68 28.39
C VAL A 72 4.33 8.15 26.98
N GLY A 73 5.45 7.46 26.78
CA GLY A 73 5.81 6.88 25.49
C GLY A 73 7.32 6.93 25.28
N LEU A 74 7.79 7.84 24.42
CA LEU A 74 9.18 7.83 23.95
C LEU A 74 10.22 7.86 25.09
N LYS A 75 9.99 8.64 26.15
CA LYS A 75 10.93 8.74 27.28
C LYS A 75 11.07 7.41 28.02
N GLU A 76 9.96 6.74 28.31
CA GLU A 76 9.95 5.42 28.93
C GLU A 76 10.58 4.36 28.00
N ILE A 77 10.33 4.45 26.70
CA ILE A 77 10.94 3.54 25.71
C ILE A 77 12.47 3.70 25.66
N LEU A 78 12.98 4.93 25.65
CA LEU A 78 14.43 5.19 25.69
C LEU A 78 15.06 4.71 27.01
N TRP A 79 14.36 4.88 28.13
CA TRP A 79 14.77 4.35 29.43
C TRP A 79 14.79 2.81 29.46
N LEU A 80 13.78 2.14 28.89
CA LEU A 80 13.74 0.69 28.72
C LEU A 80 14.91 0.18 27.85
N GLN A 81 15.29 0.92 26.82
CA GLN A 81 16.47 0.63 26.00
C GLN A 81 17.81 0.95 26.68
N GLY A 82 17.81 1.64 27.82
CA GLY A 82 19.02 2.08 28.52
C GLY A 82 19.69 3.31 27.92
N GLN A 83 18.99 4.04 27.05
CA GLN A 83 19.46 5.28 26.45
C GLN A 83 19.23 6.49 27.37
N THR A 84 18.46 6.33 28.43
CA THR A 84 18.17 7.37 29.42
C THR A 84 18.28 6.78 30.82
N GLU A 85 19.02 7.45 31.70
CA GLU A 85 19.13 7.10 33.11
C GLU A 85 17.96 7.68 33.92
N ASP A 86 17.51 6.96 34.93
CA ASP A 86 16.45 7.40 35.85
C ASP A 86 17.03 7.70 37.24
N LYS A 87 17.84 8.76 37.31
CA LYS A 87 18.63 9.09 38.53
C LYS A 87 17.77 9.37 39.76
N ASP A 88 16.57 9.91 39.56
CA ASP A 88 15.63 10.29 40.62
C ASP A 88 14.49 9.28 40.80
N GLY A 89 14.46 8.20 40.02
CA GLY A 89 13.38 7.20 40.04
C GLY A 89 12.04 7.72 39.48
N SER A 90 12.03 8.90 38.86
CA SER A 90 10.81 9.52 38.36
C SER A 90 10.21 8.77 37.18
N ILE A 91 11.03 8.20 36.31
CA ILE A 91 10.59 7.43 35.14
C ILE A 91 9.95 6.12 35.60
N LEU A 92 10.61 5.37 36.49
CA LEU A 92 10.07 4.13 37.03
C LEU A 92 8.74 4.35 37.76
N LYS A 93 8.65 5.41 38.58
CA LYS A 93 7.42 5.75 39.32
C LYS A 93 6.27 6.03 38.35
N ARG A 94 6.49 6.89 37.34
CA ARG A 94 5.50 7.20 36.31
C ARG A 94 5.12 5.95 35.50
N TRP A 95 6.11 5.14 35.12
CA TRP A 95 5.88 3.91 34.35
C TRP A 95 5.00 2.93 35.14
N ARG A 96 5.25 2.75 36.44
CA ARG A 96 4.41 1.91 37.32
C ARG A 96 2.97 2.42 37.45
N SER A 97 2.77 3.73 37.56
CA SER A 97 1.43 4.35 37.67
C SER A 97 0.71 4.49 36.32
N SER A 98 1.35 4.14 35.21
CA SER A 98 0.76 4.20 33.88
C SER A 98 -0.02 2.94 33.55
N TRP A 99 -1.08 3.09 32.75
CA TRP A 99 -1.67 1.94 32.07
C TRP A 99 -0.70 1.46 31.01
N ARG A 100 -0.29 0.19 31.13
CA ARG A 100 0.68 -0.48 30.26
C ARG A 100 0.05 -1.66 29.55
N LEU A 101 0.50 -1.89 28.33
CA LEU A 101 0.14 -3.04 27.50
C LEU A 101 1.38 -3.91 27.25
N SER A 102 1.14 -5.19 27.04
CA SER A 102 2.11 -6.14 26.48
C SER A 102 2.01 -6.17 24.95
N LEU A 103 2.94 -6.85 24.29
CA LEU A 103 2.80 -7.10 22.84
C LEU A 103 1.54 -7.92 22.55
N GLN A 104 1.22 -8.89 23.42
CA GLN A 104 0.03 -9.71 23.28
C GLN A 104 -1.24 -8.86 23.33
N ASP A 105 -1.37 -7.96 24.32
CA ASP A 105 -2.56 -7.10 24.40
C ASP A 105 -2.70 -6.22 23.16
N ILE A 106 -1.58 -5.71 22.64
CA ILE A 106 -1.58 -4.89 21.44
C ILE A 106 -2.07 -5.71 20.26
N LEU A 107 -1.53 -6.92 20.06
CA LEU A 107 -1.94 -7.80 18.97
C LEU A 107 -3.41 -8.25 19.09
N ASP A 108 -3.90 -8.51 20.30
CA ASP A 108 -5.29 -8.89 20.56
C ASP A 108 -6.28 -7.74 20.28
N LEU A 109 -5.82 -6.50 20.37
CA LEU A 109 -6.61 -5.30 20.06
C LEU A 109 -6.45 -4.84 18.60
N VAL A 110 -5.50 -5.39 17.85
CA VAL A 110 -5.30 -5.04 16.44
C VAL A 110 -6.32 -5.79 15.60
N ASN A 111 -7.10 -5.03 14.83
CA ASN A 111 -7.90 -5.59 13.75
C ASN A 111 -6.98 -5.99 12.59
N ILE A 112 -6.53 -7.25 12.62
CA ILE A 112 -5.61 -7.81 11.62
C ILE A 112 -6.21 -7.69 10.21
N GLU A 113 -7.52 -7.86 10.06
CA GLU A 113 -8.19 -7.73 8.77
C GLU A 113 -8.07 -6.31 8.21
N GLU A 114 -8.36 -5.31 9.03
CA GLU A 114 -8.24 -3.89 8.67
C GLU A 114 -6.79 -3.51 8.36
N GLU A 115 -5.82 -4.02 9.13
CA GLU A 115 -4.38 -3.80 8.87
C GLU A 115 -3.95 -4.39 7.52
N PHE A 116 -4.40 -5.60 7.17
CA PHE A 116 -4.13 -6.18 5.86
C PHE A 116 -4.84 -5.44 4.73
N GLN A 117 -6.08 -5.00 4.93
CA GLN A 117 -6.80 -4.17 3.96
C GLN A 117 -6.07 -2.84 3.73
N TRP A 118 -5.64 -2.16 4.79
CA TRP A 118 -4.86 -0.92 4.72
C TRP A 118 -3.53 -1.12 3.99
N LYS A 119 -2.79 -2.20 4.28
CA LYS A 119 -1.54 -2.52 3.58
C LYS A 119 -1.75 -2.77 2.09
N ARG A 120 -2.83 -3.47 1.72
CA ARG A 120 -3.19 -3.68 0.31
C ARG A 120 -3.51 -2.36 -0.38
N GLN A 121 -4.34 -1.51 0.23
CA GLN A 121 -4.65 -0.18 -0.30
C GLN A 121 -3.36 0.63 -0.51
N LEU A 122 -2.50 0.72 0.51
CA LEU A 122 -1.24 1.45 0.44
C LEU A 122 -0.32 0.93 -0.67
N PHE A 123 -0.25 -0.39 -0.86
CA PHE A 123 0.52 -0.98 -1.95
C PHE A 123 0.02 -0.47 -3.32
N TYR A 124 -1.30 -0.47 -3.55
CA TYR A 124 -1.87 0.01 -4.81
C TYR A 124 -1.77 1.53 -4.98
N ASP A 125 -1.90 2.31 -3.91
CA ASP A 125 -1.66 3.76 -3.94
C ASP A 125 -0.22 4.08 -4.40
N VAL A 126 0.76 3.31 -3.91
CA VAL A 126 2.17 3.43 -4.34
C VAL A 126 2.35 2.97 -5.78
N CYS A 127 1.71 1.86 -6.17
CA CYS A 127 1.76 1.38 -7.56
C CYS A 127 1.17 2.40 -8.55
N GLN A 128 0.06 3.05 -8.23
CA GLN A 128 -0.54 4.10 -9.06
C GLN A 128 0.43 5.24 -9.32
N ARG A 129 1.11 5.74 -8.27
CA ARG A 129 2.15 6.77 -8.40
C ARG A 129 3.32 6.31 -9.27
N ASN A 130 3.80 5.07 -9.05
CA ASN A 130 4.89 4.51 -9.85
C ASN A 130 4.51 4.36 -11.34
N ILE A 131 3.26 4.01 -11.64
CA ILE A 131 2.74 3.94 -13.01
C ILE A 131 2.68 5.33 -13.63
N GLU A 132 2.11 6.30 -12.91
CA GLU A 132 2.02 7.70 -13.33
C GLU A 132 3.40 8.28 -13.65
N ASP A 133 4.34 8.19 -12.72
CA ASP A 133 5.71 8.66 -12.88
C ASP A 133 6.41 7.94 -14.04
N GLY A 134 6.25 6.61 -14.13
CA GLY A 134 6.87 5.83 -15.21
C GLY A 134 6.35 6.17 -16.60
N LEU A 135 5.08 6.54 -16.73
CA LEU A 135 4.48 6.98 -17.98
C LEU A 135 4.88 8.41 -18.33
N LYS A 136 4.77 9.35 -17.39
CA LYS A 136 5.11 10.77 -17.59
C LYS A 136 6.60 10.97 -17.86
N GLU A 137 7.46 10.28 -17.13
CA GLU A 137 8.92 10.32 -17.34
C GLU A 137 9.38 9.42 -18.49
N LYS A 138 8.45 8.78 -19.23
CA LYS A 138 8.74 7.93 -20.40
C LYS A 138 9.73 6.78 -20.08
N LYS A 139 9.76 6.30 -18.83
CA LYS A 139 10.63 5.20 -18.37
C LYS A 139 10.28 3.89 -19.08
N ASN A 140 11.26 3.08 -19.47
CA ASN A 140 11.02 1.77 -20.10
C ASN A 140 10.79 0.67 -19.04
N ILE A 141 9.66 0.76 -18.31
CA ILE A 141 9.26 -0.19 -17.27
C ILE A 141 7.93 -0.83 -17.69
N GLY A 142 7.80 -2.14 -17.45
CA GLY A 142 6.56 -2.90 -17.65
C GLY A 142 5.76 -3.03 -16.36
N PHE A 143 4.44 -2.85 -16.44
CA PHE A 143 3.54 -2.83 -15.27
C PHE A 143 2.60 -4.04 -15.20
N ARG A 144 2.79 -5.03 -16.08
CA ARG A 144 1.87 -6.17 -16.21
C ARG A 144 1.68 -6.98 -14.92
N SER A 145 2.72 -7.14 -14.11
CA SER A 145 2.62 -7.81 -12.81
C SER A 145 1.68 -7.05 -11.86
N ILE A 146 1.80 -5.73 -11.83
CA ILE A 146 0.91 -4.84 -11.05
C ILE A 146 -0.53 -4.98 -11.55
N TYR A 147 -0.75 -4.94 -12.86
CA TYR A 147 -2.10 -5.07 -13.44
C TYR A 147 -2.74 -6.41 -13.12
N THR A 148 -1.97 -7.50 -13.20
CA THR A 148 -2.46 -8.84 -12.88
C THR A 148 -2.82 -8.93 -11.40
N SER A 149 -1.97 -8.40 -10.51
CA SER A 149 -2.23 -8.34 -9.07
C SER A 149 -3.48 -7.51 -8.75
N ALA A 150 -3.59 -6.31 -9.34
CA ALA A 150 -4.72 -5.40 -9.13
C ALA A 150 -6.05 -6.02 -9.55
N VAL A 151 -6.06 -6.81 -10.63
CA VAL A 151 -7.26 -7.55 -11.04
C VAL A 151 -7.66 -8.61 -10.01
N ILE A 152 -6.69 -9.34 -9.45
CA ILE A 152 -6.94 -10.37 -8.45
C ILE A 152 -7.44 -9.75 -7.13
N ASP A 153 -6.84 -8.64 -6.71
CA ASP A 153 -7.13 -8.00 -5.43
C ASP A 153 -8.30 -7.00 -5.48
N GLY A 154 -8.91 -6.77 -6.65
CA GLY A 154 -10.06 -5.88 -6.81
C GLY A 154 -9.74 -4.39 -6.99
N PHE A 155 -8.50 -4.05 -7.36
CA PHE A 155 -7.99 -2.68 -7.55
C PHE A 155 -7.88 -2.25 -9.03
N ALA A 156 -8.39 -3.06 -9.96
CA ALA A 156 -8.30 -2.77 -11.39
C ALA A 156 -8.96 -1.43 -11.77
N ASP A 157 -10.10 -1.09 -11.16
CA ASP A 157 -10.83 0.15 -11.44
C ASP A 157 -10.02 1.39 -11.04
N ASP A 158 -9.34 1.33 -9.90
CA ASP A 158 -8.46 2.40 -9.41
C ASP A 158 -7.26 2.62 -10.35
N ILE A 159 -6.66 1.52 -10.82
CA ILE A 159 -5.58 1.59 -11.83
C ILE A 159 -6.09 2.19 -13.15
N LEU A 160 -7.27 1.77 -13.62
CA LEU A 160 -7.88 2.31 -14.84
C LEU A 160 -8.15 3.81 -14.72
N LYS A 161 -8.63 4.27 -13.56
CA LYS A 161 -8.86 5.69 -13.29
C LYS A 161 -7.56 6.49 -13.32
N THR A 162 -6.50 6.00 -12.68
CA THR A 162 -5.17 6.65 -12.74
C THR A 162 -4.68 6.76 -14.19
N LEU A 163 -4.82 5.70 -14.99
CA LEU A 163 -4.42 5.72 -16.39
C LEU A 163 -5.27 6.70 -17.23
N ASP A 164 -6.57 6.81 -16.97
CA ASP A 164 -7.42 7.81 -17.63
C ASP A 164 -6.96 9.24 -17.28
N GLU A 165 -6.64 9.50 -16.01
CA GLU A 165 -6.13 10.79 -15.55
C GLU A 165 -4.78 11.13 -16.18
N VAL A 166 -3.85 10.17 -16.26
CA VAL A 166 -2.56 10.35 -16.93
C VAL A 166 -2.77 10.68 -18.42
N ALA A 167 -3.61 9.92 -19.12
CA ALA A 167 -3.88 10.13 -20.54
C ALA A 167 -4.55 11.49 -20.80
N ALA A 168 -5.54 11.87 -19.97
CA ALA A 168 -6.27 13.13 -20.13
C ALA A 168 -5.41 14.37 -19.83
N ASN A 169 -4.40 14.24 -18.97
CA ASN A 169 -3.53 15.36 -18.55
C ASN A 169 -2.18 15.41 -19.30
N SER A 170 -1.97 14.55 -20.31
CA SER A 170 -0.74 14.51 -21.12
C SER A 170 -0.89 15.25 -22.46
N GLU A 171 -1.66 16.34 -22.48
CA GLU A 171 -1.81 17.19 -23.68
C GLU A 171 -0.44 17.70 -24.15
N GLY A 172 -0.21 17.69 -25.47
CA GLY A 172 1.09 18.02 -26.05
C GLY A 172 2.11 16.88 -26.03
N GLU A 173 1.81 15.75 -25.39
CA GLU A 173 2.66 14.54 -25.40
C GLU A 173 1.92 13.31 -25.97
N PRO A 174 1.74 13.22 -27.31
CA PRO A 174 1.01 12.12 -27.93
C PRO A 174 1.57 10.73 -27.61
N GLY A 175 2.90 10.63 -27.43
CA GLY A 175 3.57 9.38 -27.08
C GLY A 175 3.19 8.87 -25.69
N VAL A 176 3.08 9.76 -24.70
CA VAL A 176 2.64 9.39 -23.35
C VAL A 176 1.17 8.98 -23.36
N THR A 177 0.32 9.75 -24.06
CA THR A 177 -1.11 9.43 -24.16
C THR A 177 -1.33 8.08 -24.86
N ALA A 178 -0.69 7.84 -26.00
CA ALA A 178 -0.81 6.58 -26.74
C ALA A 178 -0.29 5.38 -25.92
N ARG A 179 0.84 5.54 -25.24
CA ARG A 179 1.39 4.51 -24.34
C ARG A 179 0.45 4.23 -23.17
N THR A 180 -0.16 5.26 -22.60
CA THR A 180 -1.12 5.12 -21.50
C THR A 180 -2.37 4.36 -21.96
N LEU A 181 -2.89 4.65 -23.15
CA LEU A 181 -3.99 3.89 -23.77
C LEU A 181 -3.63 2.41 -23.99
N ALA A 182 -2.40 2.11 -24.41
CA ALA A 182 -1.92 0.73 -24.50
C ALA A 182 -1.86 0.04 -23.12
N ASN A 183 -1.48 0.77 -22.06
CA ASN A 183 -1.50 0.23 -20.69
C ASN A 183 -2.93 -0.03 -20.19
N ILE A 184 -3.91 0.80 -20.57
CA ILE A 184 -5.32 0.51 -20.30
C ILE A 184 -5.76 -0.78 -21.00
N ALA A 185 -5.31 -1.00 -22.24
CA ALA A 185 -5.57 -2.26 -22.94
C ALA A 185 -4.94 -3.46 -22.22
N ASP A 186 -3.74 -3.31 -21.64
CA ASP A 186 -3.10 -4.35 -20.83
C ASP A 186 -3.90 -4.68 -19.56
N VAL A 187 -4.39 -3.67 -18.84
CA VAL A 187 -5.25 -3.88 -17.64
C VAL A 187 -6.53 -4.62 -18.03
N LEU A 188 -7.20 -4.19 -19.09
CA LEU A 188 -8.39 -4.86 -19.63
C LEU A 188 -8.09 -6.29 -20.10
N GLY A 189 -6.88 -6.51 -20.64
CA GLY A 189 -6.37 -7.83 -20.97
C GLY A 189 -6.25 -8.73 -19.74
N CYS A 190 -5.67 -8.21 -18.65
CA CYS A 190 -5.61 -8.91 -17.36
C CYS A 190 -7.01 -9.22 -16.81
N MET A 191 -7.95 -8.28 -16.89
CA MET A 191 -9.36 -8.48 -16.47
C MET A 191 -10.08 -9.56 -17.29
N GLY A 192 -9.73 -9.70 -18.57
CA GLY A 192 -10.29 -10.72 -19.44
C GLY A 192 -9.76 -12.14 -19.21
N GLY A 193 -8.59 -12.27 -18.56
CA GLY A 193 -7.94 -13.55 -18.27
C GLY A 193 -7.81 -14.46 -19.50
N ALA A 194 -7.94 -15.77 -19.29
CA ALA A 194 -7.95 -16.77 -20.37
C ALA A 194 -9.30 -16.91 -21.10
N GLN A 195 -10.34 -16.21 -20.63
CA GLN A 195 -11.74 -16.39 -21.07
C GLN A 195 -12.11 -15.51 -22.27
N GLY A 196 -11.16 -14.73 -22.78
CA GLY A 196 -11.35 -13.73 -23.84
C GLY A 196 -11.71 -14.23 -25.24
N GLY A 197 -11.61 -15.54 -25.49
CA GLY A 197 -11.69 -16.10 -26.83
C GLY A 197 -10.63 -15.52 -27.79
N LEU A 198 -10.64 -15.98 -29.05
CA LEU A 198 -9.76 -15.44 -30.08
C LEU A 198 -10.01 -13.94 -30.32
N ARG A 199 -8.96 -13.26 -30.77
CA ARG A 199 -8.90 -12.13 -31.73
C ARG A 199 -10.14 -11.60 -32.50
N SER A 200 -11.31 -12.24 -32.50
CA SER A 200 -12.35 -12.09 -33.52
C SER A 200 -13.63 -11.39 -33.04
N GLY A 201 -13.88 -10.18 -33.56
CA GLY A 201 -15.11 -9.39 -33.33
C GLY A 201 -14.86 -7.90 -33.62
N PRO A 202 -15.79 -7.18 -34.27
CA PRO A 202 -15.47 -6.02 -35.11
C PRO A 202 -14.95 -4.84 -34.29
N ALA A 203 -13.80 -4.32 -34.71
CA ALA A 203 -13.18 -3.07 -34.23
C ALA A 203 -14.05 -1.81 -34.44
N ALA A 204 -15.31 -1.98 -34.86
CA ALA A 204 -16.24 -0.95 -35.29
C ALA A 204 -17.56 -0.98 -34.50
N ASN A 205 -17.51 -1.23 -33.18
CA ASN A 205 -18.68 -1.02 -32.35
C ASN A 205 -19.02 0.50 -32.33
N LYS A 206 -20.22 0.84 -32.82
CA LYS A 206 -20.70 2.21 -32.94
C LYS A 206 -20.72 2.96 -31.60
N SER A 207 -20.80 2.27 -30.47
CA SER A 207 -20.79 2.91 -29.15
C SER A 207 -19.48 3.64 -28.85
N TRP A 208 -18.36 3.20 -29.43
CA TRP A 208 -17.04 3.83 -29.28
C TRP A 208 -16.76 4.95 -30.30
N ALA A 209 -17.59 5.08 -31.33
CA ALA A 209 -17.36 6.00 -32.45
C ALA A 209 -17.25 7.47 -32.00
N LYS A 210 -18.04 7.89 -31.00
CA LYS A 210 -17.97 9.24 -30.44
C LYS A 210 -16.59 9.53 -29.85
N ALA A 211 -16.02 8.57 -29.11
CA ALA A 211 -14.71 8.74 -28.48
C ALA A 211 -13.61 8.84 -29.54
N PHE A 212 -13.65 7.99 -30.57
CA PHE A 212 -12.69 8.07 -31.67
C PHE A 212 -12.78 9.38 -32.44
N HIS A 213 -13.99 9.86 -32.74
CA HIS A 213 -14.16 11.15 -33.41
C HIS A 213 -13.54 12.30 -32.62
N LEU A 214 -13.72 12.34 -31.29
CA LEU A 214 -13.11 13.34 -30.42
C LEU A 214 -11.57 13.29 -30.48
N LEU A 215 -10.98 12.08 -30.46
CA LEU A 215 -9.54 11.91 -30.60
C LEU A 215 -9.03 12.31 -32.00
N GLU A 216 -9.81 12.06 -33.05
CA GLU A 216 -9.49 12.44 -34.44
C GLU A 216 -9.48 13.95 -34.67
N ILE A 217 -10.29 14.72 -33.95
CA ILE A 217 -10.27 16.19 -34.01
C ILE A 217 -9.29 16.82 -33.00
N GLY A 218 -8.56 16.00 -32.24
CA GLY A 218 -7.56 16.45 -31.26
C GLY A 218 -8.11 16.81 -29.88
N ASP A 219 -9.39 16.57 -29.61
CA ASP A 219 -10.00 16.78 -28.29
C ASP A 219 -9.69 15.58 -27.37
N LEU A 220 -8.46 15.57 -26.84
CA LEU A 220 -7.94 14.48 -26.03
C LEU A 220 -8.77 14.26 -24.77
N LYS A 221 -8.96 15.31 -23.96
CA LYS A 221 -9.62 15.20 -22.66
C LYS A 221 -11.04 14.63 -22.77
N ASN A 222 -11.85 15.14 -23.70
CA ASN A 222 -13.21 14.61 -23.90
C ASN A 222 -13.19 13.24 -24.58
N GLY A 223 -12.21 12.97 -25.46
CA GLY A 223 -12.01 11.65 -26.04
C GLY A 223 -11.73 10.57 -25.01
N ILE A 224 -10.78 10.81 -24.10
CA ILE A 224 -10.45 9.90 -22.98
C ILE A 224 -11.65 9.69 -22.06
N ALA A 225 -12.34 10.77 -21.67
CA ALA A 225 -13.54 10.67 -20.85
C ALA A 225 -14.66 9.84 -21.53
N ALA A 226 -14.83 9.98 -22.84
CA ALA A 226 -15.78 9.19 -23.61
C ALA A 226 -15.38 7.70 -23.69
N LEU A 227 -14.08 7.39 -23.85
CA LEU A 227 -13.57 6.02 -23.78
C LEU A 227 -13.86 5.38 -22.42
N ALA A 228 -13.50 6.07 -21.33
CA ALA A 228 -13.69 5.57 -19.96
C ALA A 228 -15.17 5.33 -19.65
N LYS A 229 -16.04 6.26 -20.07
CA LYS A 229 -17.49 6.11 -19.92
C LYS A 229 -18.03 4.90 -20.65
N GLU A 230 -17.62 4.66 -21.89
CA GLU A 230 -18.07 3.47 -22.63
C GLU A 230 -17.48 2.19 -22.02
N ARG A 231 -16.19 2.19 -21.66
CA ARG A 231 -15.50 1.07 -20.99
C ARG A 231 -16.25 0.58 -19.75
N SER A 232 -16.77 1.47 -18.92
CA SER A 232 -17.49 1.12 -17.68
C SER A 232 -18.66 0.16 -17.90
N ARG A 233 -19.28 0.17 -19.09
CA ARG A 233 -20.40 -0.72 -19.45
C ARG A 233 -19.97 -2.15 -19.82
N TRP A 234 -18.66 -2.37 -19.95
CA TRP A 234 -18.06 -3.60 -20.46
C TRP A 234 -17.28 -4.37 -19.39
N LEU A 235 -16.98 -3.74 -18.24
CA LEU A 235 -16.12 -4.31 -17.20
C LEU A 235 -16.71 -5.54 -16.49
N SER A 236 -18.04 -5.71 -16.53
CA SER A 236 -18.71 -6.81 -15.84
C SER A 236 -18.55 -8.18 -16.53
N ARG A 237 -17.95 -8.22 -17.73
CA ARG A 237 -17.81 -9.45 -18.53
C ARG A 237 -16.41 -9.60 -19.10
N PRO A 238 -15.67 -10.70 -18.80
CA PRO A 238 -14.31 -10.92 -19.28
C PRO A 238 -14.15 -10.83 -20.81
N ASP A 239 -15.11 -11.36 -21.57
CA ASP A 239 -15.08 -11.31 -23.04
C ASP A 239 -15.26 -9.89 -23.59
N LEU A 240 -15.99 -9.03 -22.88
CA LEU A 240 -16.15 -7.62 -23.22
C LEU A 240 -14.90 -6.82 -22.85
N CYS A 241 -14.23 -7.12 -21.73
CA CYS A 241 -12.94 -6.49 -21.38
C CYS A 241 -11.90 -6.65 -22.50
N ILE A 242 -11.80 -7.84 -23.09
CA ILE A 242 -10.86 -8.13 -24.19
C ILE A 242 -11.21 -7.36 -25.47
N ARG A 243 -12.49 -7.15 -25.75
CA ARG A 243 -12.93 -6.32 -26.87
C ARG A 243 -12.69 -4.83 -26.61
N ALA A 244 -12.94 -4.37 -25.39
CA ALA A 244 -12.64 -3.01 -24.96
C ALA A 244 -11.13 -2.73 -25.09
N ALA A 245 -10.26 -3.68 -24.72
CA ALA A 245 -8.82 -3.57 -24.90
C ALA A 245 -8.43 -3.23 -26.36
N ARG A 246 -9.07 -3.88 -27.35
CA ARG A 246 -8.83 -3.57 -28.78
C ARG A 246 -9.27 -2.16 -29.17
N HIS A 247 -10.35 -1.65 -28.58
CA HIS A 247 -10.75 -0.26 -28.81
C HIS A 247 -9.71 0.73 -28.26
N TYR A 248 -9.08 0.41 -27.13
CA TYR A 248 -7.97 1.20 -26.59
C TYR A 248 -6.69 1.08 -27.44
N GLU A 249 -6.36 -0.11 -27.99
CA GLU A 249 -5.29 -0.28 -28.99
C GLU A 249 -5.55 0.58 -30.26
N GLY A 250 -6.82 0.62 -30.71
CA GLY A 250 -7.26 1.47 -31.82
C GLY A 250 -7.14 2.97 -31.51
N ALA A 251 -7.55 3.40 -30.31
CA ALA A 251 -7.40 4.78 -29.85
C ALA A 251 -5.92 5.20 -29.83
N ALA A 252 -5.04 4.35 -29.29
CA ALA A 252 -3.59 4.59 -29.29
C ALA A 252 -3.05 4.77 -30.71
N SER A 253 -3.53 3.95 -31.66
CA SER A 253 -3.15 4.03 -33.06
C SER A 253 -3.56 5.34 -33.73
N ILE A 254 -4.71 5.92 -33.38
CA ILE A 254 -5.14 7.25 -33.85
C ILE A 254 -4.11 8.31 -33.44
N LEU A 255 -3.71 8.31 -32.15
CA LEU A 255 -2.76 9.29 -31.62
C LEU A 255 -1.37 9.17 -32.22
N ILE A 256 -0.88 7.94 -32.44
CA ILE A 256 0.39 7.69 -33.11
C ILE A 256 0.36 8.24 -34.55
N ARG A 257 -0.73 8.02 -35.29
CA ARG A 257 -0.87 8.55 -36.65
C ARG A 257 -0.86 10.08 -36.70
N HIS A 258 -1.53 10.74 -35.74
CA HIS A 258 -1.49 12.20 -35.62
C HIS A 258 -0.07 12.71 -35.37
N ALA A 259 0.64 12.12 -34.40
CA ALA A 259 2.00 12.51 -34.08
C ALA A 259 2.95 12.35 -35.28
N VAL A 260 2.82 11.27 -36.06
CA VAL A 260 3.63 11.06 -37.27
C VAL A 260 3.28 12.07 -38.36
N LYS A 261 1.99 12.43 -38.53
CA LYS A 261 1.55 13.38 -39.54
C LYS A 261 2.10 14.78 -39.26
N THR A 262 2.01 15.25 -38.02
CA THR A 262 2.50 16.58 -37.62
C THR A 262 4.02 16.71 -37.79
N VAL A 263 4.79 15.65 -37.51
CA VAL A 263 6.27 15.65 -37.73
C VAL A 263 6.62 15.83 -39.21
N LYS A 264 5.86 15.21 -40.12
CA LYS A 264 6.10 15.33 -41.58
C LYS A 264 5.74 16.71 -42.14
N GLU A 265 4.79 17.40 -41.52
CA GLU A 265 4.39 18.76 -41.92
C GLU A 265 5.38 19.82 -41.44
N VAL A 266 6.03 19.62 -40.27
CA VAL A 266 7.06 20.52 -39.74
C VAL A 266 8.44 20.32 -40.40
N SER A 267 8.71 19.15 -40.97
CA SER A 267 9.99 18.82 -41.62
C SER A 267 10.04 19.16 -43.13
N ARG A 268 9.04 19.87 -43.65
CA ARG A 268 8.96 20.36 -45.04
C ARG A 268 9.06 21.88 -45.06
#